data_AF-A0A535DC75-F1
#
_entry.id   AF-A0A535DC75-F1
#
_cell.length_a   1.000
_cell.length_b   1.000
_cell.length_c   1.000
_cell.angle_alpha   90.00
_cell.angle_beta   90.00
_cell.angle_gamma   90.00
#
_symmetry.space_group_name_H-M   'P 1'
#
loop_
_entity.id
_entity.type
_entity.pdbx_description
1 polymer ?
#
loop_
_entity_poly.entity_id
_entity_poly.type
_entity_poly.pdbx_seq_one_letter_code
_entity_poly.pdbx_strand_id
1 'polypeptide(L)' 'KTPLTMAYMEQFPERVTATIEHTPLRRLGTPEDVADVVAFLASDGARFITGQTIYVDGGVSAGSSWW' A
#
# COMPACT_ATOMS: atom_id res chain seq x y z
N LYS A 1 -9.08 -2.47 9.28
CA LYS A 1 -9.58 -2.69 7.90
C LYS A 1 -11.04 -2.26 7.84
N THR A 2 -11.51 -1.71 6.72
CA THR A 2 -12.90 -1.23 6.59
C THR A 2 -13.86 -2.38 6.28
N PRO A 3 -15.18 -2.24 6.56
CA PRO A 3 -16.17 -3.26 6.23
C PRO A 3 -16.16 -3.69 4.76
N LEU A 4 -15.96 -2.74 3.84
CA LEU A 4 -15.86 -3.02 2.40
C LEU A 4 -14.69 -3.95 2.07
N THR A 5 -13.51 -3.66 2.62
CA THR A 5 -12.31 -4.46 2.38
C THR A 5 -12.45 -5.86 2.97
N MET A 6 -13.08 -5.98 4.14
CA MET A 6 -13.32 -7.28 4.78
C MET A 6 -14.25 -8.15 3.95
N ALA A 7 -15.40 -7.62 3.52
CA ALA A 7 -16.35 -8.35 2.68
C ALA A 7 -15.72 -8.81 1.35
N TYR A 8 -14.90 -7.96 0.71
CA TYR A 8 -14.16 -8.33 -0.50
C TYR A 8 -13.18 -9.50 -0.25
N MET A 9 -12.45 -9.48 0.87
CA MET A 9 -11.50 -10.53 1.21
C MET A 9 -12.18 -11.87 1.47
N GLU A 10 -13.34 -11.85 2.14
CA GLU A 10 -14.15 -13.05 2.40
C GLU A 10 -14.73 -13.63 1.11
N GLN A 11 -15.20 -12.77 0.19
CA GLN A 11 -15.77 -13.19 -1.08
C GLN A 11 -14.72 -13.75 -2.05
N PHE A 12 -13.48 -13.24 -2.01
CA PHE A 12 -12.43 -13.57 -2.98
C PHE A 12 -11.09 -13.95 -2.31
N PRO A 13 -11.03 -15.03 -1.52
CA PRO A 13 -9.83 -15.40 -0.76
C PRO A 13 -8.62 -15.68 -1.66
N GLU A 14 -8.82 -16.29 -2.84
CA GLU A 14 -7.72 -16.56 -3.78
C GLU A 14 -7.09 -15.27 -4.33
N ARG A 15 -7.90 -14.22 -4.54
CA ARG A 15 -7.37 -12.92 -4.98
C ARG A 15 -6.52 -12.27 -3.89
N VAL A 16 -6.88 -12.45 -2.63
CA VAL A 16 -6.09 -11.97 -1.50
C VAL A 16 -4.74 -12.66 -1.45
N THR A 17 -4.72 -13.98 -1.58
CA THR A 17 -3.47 -14.76 -1.64
C THR A 17 -2.61 -14.32 -2.82
N ALA A 18 -3.18 -14.22 -4.02
CA ALA A 18 -2.46 -13.77 -5.20
C ALA A 18 -1.89 -12.35 -5.01
N THR A 19 -2.65 -11.41 -4.42
CA THR A 19 -2.14 -10.07 -4.10
C THR A 19 -0.94 -10.13 -3.17
N ILE A 20 -1.00 -10.95 -2.11
CA ILE A 20 0.13 -11.12 -1.17
C ILE A 20 1.35 -11.69 -1.89
N GLU A 21 1.17 -12.66 -2.77
CA GLU A 21 2.26 -13.26 -3.55
C GLU A 21 2.93 -12.28 -4.52
N HIS A 22 2.15 -11.41 -5.15
CA HIS A 22 2.65 -10.41 -6.10
C HIS A 22 3.13 -9.12 -5.42
N THR A 23 2.85 -8.93 -4.13
CA THR A 23 3.38 -7.80 -3.35
C THR A 23 4.82 -8.12 -2.94
N PRO A 24 5.83 -7.31 -3.30
CA PRO A 24 7.22 -7.55 -2.88
C PRO A 24 7.41 -7.72 -1.37
N LEU A 25 6.68 -6.95 -0.55
CA LEU A 25 6.70 -7.10 0.92
C LEU A 25 5.91 -8.31 1.47
N ARG A 26 5.28 -9.11 0.61
CA ARG A 26 4.59 -10.38 0.96
C ARG A 26 3.56 -10.26 2.09
N ARG A 27 2.90 -9.11 2.18
CA ARG A 27 1.80 -8.88 3.12
C ARG A 27 0.82 -7.86 2.56
N LEU A 28 -0.38 -7.84 3.13
CA LEU A 28 -1.31 -6.74 2.93
C LEU A 28 -0.84 -5.50 3.71
N GLY A 29 -1.09 -4.33 3.13
CA GLY A 29 -0.93 -3.05 3.83
C GLY A 29 -1.93 -2.91 4.98
N THR A 30 -1.54 -2.16 6.00
CA THR A 30 -2.41 -1.72 7.08
C THR A 30 -2.64 -0.21 6.98
N PRO A 31 -3.67 0.35 7.64
CA PRO A 31 -3.86 1.80 7.70
C PRO A 31 -2.63 2.55 8.23
N GLU A 32 -1.88 1.93 9.15
CA GLU A 32 -0.69 2.51 9.77
C GLU A 32 0.44 2.72 8.75
N ASP A 33 0.60 1.84 7.75
CA ASP A 33 1.59 2.02 6.68
C ASP A 33 1.41 3.36 5.95
N VAL A 34 0.16 3.77 5.72
CA VAL A 34 -0.18 5.06 5.08
C VAL A 34 -0.04 6.20 6.08
N ALA A 35 -0.51 5.99 7.32
CA ALA A 35 -0.45 7.01 8.36
C ALA A 35 0.98 7.46 8.67
N ASP A 36 1.92 6.52 8.73
CA ASP A 36 3.34 6.81 9.01
C ASP A 36 3.98 7.64 7.89
N VAL A 37 3.67 7.33 6.63
CA VAL A 37 4.14 8.13 5.47
C VAL A 37 3.53 9.53 5.50
N VAL A 38 2.23 9.65 5.78
CA VAL A 38 1.56 10.95 5.91
C VAL A 38 2.17 11.77 7.06
N ALA A 39 2.44 11.15 8.21
CA ALA A 39 3.06 11.80 9.35
C ALA A 39 4.47 12.33 8.99
N PHE A 40 5.26 11.56 8.25
CA PHE A 40 6.54 12.03 7.72
C PHE A 40 6.37 13.22 6.76
N LEU A 41 5.45 13.13 5.81
CA LEU A 41 5.19 14.20 4.82
C LEU A 41 4.66 15.48 5.46
N ALA A 42 3.95 15.38 6.58
CA ALA A 42 3.49 16.54 7.36
C ALA A 42 4.57 17.13 8.28
N SER A 43 5.72 16.47 8.42
CA SER A 43 6.82 16.90 9.29
C SER A 43 7.83 17.81 8.58
N ASP A 44 8.65 18.52 9.36
CA ASP A 44 9.77 19.32 8.84
C ASP A 44 10.84 18.50 8.08
N GLY A 45 10.84 17.18 8.27
CA GLY A 45 11.71 16.24 7.55
C GLY A 45 11.42 16.19 6.05
N ALA A 46 10.19 16.50 5.65
CA ALA A 46 9.76 16.46 4.26
C ALA A 46 9.67 17.87 3.60
N ARG A 47 10.19 18.93 4.22
CA ARG A 47 9.98 20.34 3.81
C ARG A 47 10.38 20.72 2.37
N PHE A 48 11.12 19.85 1.67
CA PHE A 48 11.54 20.07 0.28
C PHE A 48 10.94 19.05 -0.70
N ILE A 49 9.99 18.24 -0.24
CA ILE A 49 9.25 17.27 -1.06
C ILE A 49 7.90 17.90 -1.43
N THR A 50 7.71 18.17 -2.72
CA THR A 50 6.44 18.68 -3.26
C THR A 50 6.23 18.20 -4.69
N GLY A 51 4.97 18.15 -5.14
CA GLY A 51 4.60 17.70 -6.49
C GLY A 51 4.87 16.22 -6.78
N GLN A 52 5.04 15.38 -5.75
CA GLN A 52 5.33 13.96 -5.89
C GLN A 52 4.09 13.09 -5.65
N THR A 53 4.05 11.96 -6.36
CA THR A 53 3.15 10.84 -6.04
C THR A 53 3.97 9.77 -5.34
N ILE A 54 3.60 9.42 -4.11
CA ILE A 54 4.29 8.40 -3.31
C ILE A 54 3.37 7.19 -3.19
N TYR A 55 3.80 6.06 -3.75
CA TYR A 55 3.08 4.79 -3.63
C TYR A 55 3.38 4.15 -2.27
N VAL A 56 2.33 3.86 -1.51
CA VAL A 56 2.39 3.16 -0.22
C VAL A 56 1.66 1.82 -0.37
N ASP A 57 2.25 0.91 -1.15
CA ASP A 57 1.57 -0.30 -1.63
C ASP A 57 2.38 -1.59 -1.43
N GLY A 58 3.46 -1.53 -0.65
CA GLY A 58 4.35 -2.66 -0.44
C GLY A 58 5.11 -3.11 -1.69
N GLY A 59 5.19 -2.25 -2.71
CA GLY A 59 5.97 -2.43 -3.93
C GLY A 59 5.19 -3.02 -5.11
N VAL A 60 3.87 -3.16 -5.01
CA VAL A 60 3.04 -3.72 -6.09
C VAL A 60 3.23 -2.95 -7.40
N SER A 61 3.23 -1.62 -7.33
CA SER A 61 3.41 -0.74 -8.50
C SER A 61 4.85 -0.78 -9.06
N ALA A 62 5.83 -1.19 -8.26
CA ALA A 62 7.22 -1.32 -8.69
C ALA A 62 7.52 -2.71 -9.30
N GLY A 63 6.84 -3.76 -8.81
CA GLY A 63 7.00 -5.13 -9.26
C GLY A 63 6.23 -5.49 -10.53
N SER A 64 5.20 -4.70 -10.88
CA SER A 64 4.55 -4.80 -12.18
C SER A 64 5.44 -4.18 -13.25
N SER A 65 6.22 -5.03 -13.93
CA SER A 65 7.00 -4.67 -15.11
C SER A 65 6.06 -4.11 -16.20
N TRP A 66 5.92 -2.80 -16.23
CA TRP A 66 5.42 -2.07 -17.39
C TRP A 66 6.61 -1.67 -18.28
N TRP A 67 7.35 -2.68 -18.76
CA TRP A 67 8.16 -2.72 -19.98
C TRP A 67 8.56 -4.19 -20.25
#